data_AF-Q212W3-F1
#
_entry.id   AF-Q212W3-F1
#
_cell.length_a   1.000
_cell.length_b   1.000
_cell.length_c   1.000
_cell.angle_alpha   90.00
_cell.angle_beta   90.00
_cell.angle_gamma   90.00
#
_symmetry.space_group_name_H-M   'P 1'
#
loop_
_entity.id
_entity.type
_entity.pdbx_description
1 polymer ?
#
loop_
_entity_poly.entity_id
_entity_poly.type
_entity_poly.pdbx_seq_one_letter_code
_entity_poly.pdbx_strand_id
1 'polypeptide(L)'
;MRSAAELDFSSIYKTFRFRRLWRAEQRGMLSDAMTALMLVTTLRVTPLASGCLTGALMQLLFAVAPTRSLSRTAAGWRELVRGQPSPSLLTMLAAMTLSGCATAPLVQGTGLSSYDGLQQSDGKITKSRLHVKKEQVAAAKTINIAPTLFPPNAAPTLSSEQRALVANAVNRALCISLSDRFEVIAAGRPADLTVRAAVTHATETDEAAAGVSVAASIGTKFVDMGSVPIPIPRVPIGLGELSIEAEAVDRGGRQQAAIVWARGATAFFSSPRVSKAGDAYELAGSFGEDFATLLNKGESPFGGVGFSVPSWQKISSNVGLAPKYAACESYGRSPGVAGLVGGKLGFPPEWTDDGANSAATR
;
A
#
# COMPACT_ATOMS: atom_id res chain seq x y z
N MET A 1 -29.36 26.09 -12.55
CA MET A 1 -28.10 26.49 -13.21
C MET A 1 -27.23 27.19 -12.19
N ARG A 2 -26.25 26.50 -11.60
CA ARG A 2 -25.23 27.10 -10.72
C ARG A 2 -23.91 27.12 -11.50
N SER A 3 -23.24 28.27 -11.45
CA SER A 3 -22.14 28.66 -12.33
C SER A 3 -20.88 27.83 -12.07
N ALA A 4 -20.14 27.51 -13.14
CA ALA A 4 -18.88 26.76 -13.16
C ALA A 4 -17.73 27.42 -12.37
N ALA A 5 -17.93 28.60 -11.80
CA ALA A 5 -16.93 29.35 -11.04
C ALA A 5 -16.73 28.86 -9.57
N GLU A 6 -17.69 28.14 -8.98
CA GLU A 6 -17.54 27.63 -7.60
C GLU A 6 -16.70 26.35 -7.50
N LEU A 7 -16.53 25.60 -8.59
CA LEU A 7 -15.76 24.35 -8.61
C LEU A 7 -14.23 24.58 -8.67
N ASP A 8 -13.79 25.76 -9.10
CA ASP A 8 -12.36 26.07 -9.25
C ASP A 8 -11.72 26.56 -7.93
N PHE A 9 -12.50 27.25 -7.08
CA PHE A 9 -11.99 27.79 -5.81
C PHE A 9 -11.60 26.71 -4.79
N SER A 10 -12.30 25.58 -4.74
CA SER A 10 -11.97 24.46 -3.83
C SER A 10 -10.64 23.78 -4.20
N SER A 11 -10.39 23.59 -5.50
CA SER A 11 -9.16 22.99 -6.03
C SER A 11 -7.94 23.89 -5.80
N ILE A 12 -8.10 25.19 -6.05
CA ILE A 12 -7.06 26.20 -5.81
C ILE A 12 -6.75 26.33 -4.31
N TYR A 13 -7.78 26.29 -3.45
CA TYR A 13 -7.59 26.39 -2.00
C TYR A 13 -6.86 25.16 -1.43
N LYS A 14 -7.19 23.94 -1.90
CA LYS A 14 -6.45 22.71 -1.58
C LYS A 14 -4.99 22.82 -2.04
N THR A 15 -4.74 23.31 -3.26
CA THR A 15 -3.40 23.50 -3.83
C THR A 15 -2.55 24.53 -3.05
N PHE A 16 -3.17 25.61 -2.57
CA PHE A 16 -2.49 26.60 -1.73
C PHE A 16 -2.22 26.10 -0.30
N ARG A 17 -3.16 25.35 0.28
CA ARG A 17 -2.98 24.68 1.58
C ARG A 17 -1.85 23.65 1.50
N PHE A 18 -1.80 22.88 0.42
CA PHE A 18 -0.72 21.95 0.09
C PHE A 18 0.64 22.65 0.04
N ARG A 19 0.77 23.78 -0.66
CA ARG A 19 2.04 24.55 -0.72
C ARG A 19 2.49 25.17 0.60
N ARG A 20 1.57 25.50 1.51
CA ARG A 20 1.91 26.06 2.84
C ARG A 20 2.25 24.98 3.86
N LEU A 21 1.47 23.90 3.92
CA LEU A 21 1.74 22.76 4.80
C LEU A 21 3.05 22.07 4.40
N TRP A 22 3.29 21.85 3.11
CA TRP A 22 4.53 21.25 2.61
C TRP A 22 5.79 22.01 3.04
N ARG A 23 5.77 23.35 3.06
CA ARG A 23 6.92 24.15 3.52
C ARG A 23 7.11 24.22 5.03
N ALA A 24 6.05 23.98 5.80
CA ALA A 24 6.11 23.92 7.26
C ALA A 24 6.54 22.51 7.72
N GLU A 25 5.99 21.48 7.10
CA GLU A 25 6.20 20.08 7.43
C GLU A 25 7.53 19.55 6.92
N GLN A 26 8.07 20.03 5.79
CA GLN A 26 9.45 19.72 5.41
C GLN A 26 10.48 20.24 6.42
N ARG A 27 10.23 21.40 7.03
CA ARG A 27 11.11 21.93 8.08
C ARG A 27 10.99 21.14 9.38
N GLY A 28 9.78 20.69 9.72
CA GLY A 28 9.53 19.77 10.84
C GLY A 28 10.16 18.39 10.61
N MET A 29 9.85 17.72 9.51
CA MET A 29 10.34 16.37 9.17
C MET A 29 11.86 16.32 8.99
N LEU A 30 12.52 17.34 8.44
CA LEU A 30 13.98 17.38 8.38
C LEU A 30 14.61 17.56 9.77
N SER A 31 13.97 18.35 10.63
CA SER A 31 14.38 18.55 12.02
C SER A 31 14.19 17.26 12.84
N ASP A 32 13.04 16.60 12.70
CA ASP A 32 12.69 15.39 13.44
C ASP A 32 13.45 14.16 12.92
N ALA A 33 13.71 14.07 11.61
CA ALA A 33 14.56 13.03 11.04
C ALA A 33 16.03 13.21 11.44
N MET A 34 16.56 14.44 11.49
CA MET A 34 17.89 14.69 12.08
C MET A 34 17.92 14.35 13.57
N THR A 35 16.86 14.67 14.31
CA THR A 35 16.76 14.40 15.75
C THR A 35 16.63 12.90 16.03
N ALA A 36 15.87 12.15 15.22
CA ALA A 36 15.78 10.70 15.30
C ALA A 36 17.09 10.01 14.88
N LEU A 37 17.79 10.53 13.86
CA LEU A 37 19.11 10.03 13.46
C LEU A 37 20.15 10.25 14.58
N MET A 38 20.06 11.37 15.30
CA MET A 38 20.86 11.68 16.49
C MET A 38 20.46 10.83 17.72
N LEU A 39 19.17 10.50 17.89
CA LEU A 39 18.70 9.66 19.00
C LEU A 39 19.11 8.19 18.81
N VAL A 40 19.06 7.68 17.58
CA VAL A 40 19.49 6.32 17.24
C VAL A 40 21.01 6.17 17.38
N THR A 41 21.79 7.24 17.21
CA THR A 41 23.24 7.24 17.51
C THR A 41 23.56 7.37 19.00
N THR A 42 22.65 7.87 19.83
CA THR A 42 22.88 8.05 21.29
C THR A 42 22.34 6.90 22.15
N LEU A 43 21.37 6.11 21.66
CA LEU A 43 20.81 4.96 22.38
C LEU A 43 21.52 3.63 22.07
N ARG A 44 22.86 3.58 22.16
CA ARG A 44 23.63 2.34 22.41
C ARG A 44 24.99 2.63 23.04
N VAL A 45 25.02 3.24 24.23
CA VAL A 45 26.15 3.04 25.17
C VAL A 45 25.64 3.06 26.62
N THR A 46 25.30 1.88 27.14
CA THR A 46 25.46 1.60 28.58
C THR A 46 26.35 0.36 28.69
N PRO A 47 27.51 0.43 29.36
CA PRO A 47 28.36 -0.73 29.57
C PRO A 47 28.01 -1.38 30.91
N LEU A 48 27.63 -2.65 30.88
CA LEU A 48 27.75 -3.55 32.04
C LEU A 48 29.00 -4.42 31.84
N ALA A 49 30.01 -4.06 32.63
CA ALA A 49 31.07 -4.90 33.20
C ALA A 49 31.80 -5.93 32.32
N SER A 50 33.09 -5.64 32.07
CA SER A 50 34.28 -6.49 32.37
C SER A 50 35.30 -6.59 31.21
N GLY A 51 36.36 -5.77 31.32
CA GLY A 51 37.76 -6.08 31.03
C GLY A 51 38.19 -6.58 29.65
N CYS A 52 38.70 -5.69 28.79
CA CYS A 52 40.15 -5.59 28.47
C CYS A 52 40.39 -4.54 27.36
N LEU A 53 41.27 -3.57 27.67
CA LEU A 53 42.17 -2.74 26.84
C LEU A 53 42.20 -3.09 25.33
N THR A 54 42.11 -2.20 24.33
CA THR A 54 42.69 -0.84 24.11
C THR A 54 42.07 -0.24 22.83
N GLY A 55 41.93 1.09 22.72
CA GLY A 55 41.95 1.76 21.40
C GLY A 55 40.97 2.92 21.13
N ALA A 56 41.22 4.06 21.77
CA ALA A 56 41.00 5.45 21.30
C ALA A 56 39.65 5.85 20.65
N LEU A 57 38.84 6.56 21.46
CA LEU A 57 37.77 7.47 21.06
C LEU A 57 38.23 8.89 21.41
N MET A 58 38.65 9.70 20.42
CA MET A 58 38.93 11.12 20.64
C MET A 58 38.87 11.90 19.32
N GLN A 59 37.79 12.65 19.10
CA GLN A 59 37.77 13.93 18.38
C GLN A 59 36.32 14.42 18.25
N LEU A 60 35.90 15.31 19.15
CA LEU A 60 34.92 16.37 18.87
C LEU A 60 34.80 17.29 20.09
N LEU A 61 35.81 18.13 20.30
CA LEU A 61 35.69 19.41 20.99
C LEU A 61 36.86 20.26 20.51
N PHE A 62 36.59 21.22 19.63
CA PHE A 62 37.13 22.59 19.66
C PHE A 62 36.56 23.36 18.45
N ALA A 63 35.68 24.30 18.79
CA ALA A 63 35.26 25.38 17.91
C ALA A 63 36.34 26.48 17.86
N VAL A 64 36.19 27.38 16.87
CA VAL A 64 36.79 28.73 16.75
C VAL A 64 38.17 28.83 16.04
N ALA A 65 38.09 29.15 14.72
CA ALA A 65 38.92 30.00 13.82
C ALA A 65 40.47 30.19 14.01
N PRO A 66 41.26 30.68 13.02
CA PRO A 66 41.04 30.95 11.59
C PRO A 66 42.09 30.31 10.63
N THR A 67 41.81 30.44 9.32
CA THR A 67 42.68 30.27 8.13
C THR A 67 44.17 29.95 8.33
N ARG A 68 44.61 28.80 7.78
CA ARG A 68 45.90 28.66 7.10
C ARG A 68 45.98 27.38 6.25
N SER A 69 46.33 27.57 4.98
CA SER A 69 47.16 26.68 4.15
C SER A 69 46.66 25.25 3.89
N LEU A 70 45.99 25.08 2.75
CA LEU A 70 46.01 23.86 1.95
C LEU A 70 47.44 23.47 1.62
N SER A 71 47.90 22.30 2.07
CA SER A 71 48.65 21.35 1.24
C SER A 71 49.05 20.10 2.04
N ARG A 72 48.96 18.96 1.34
CA ARG A 72 49.46 17.62 1.71
C ARG A 72 48.59 16.81 2.68
N THR A 73 47.74 15.95 2.12
CA THR A 73 47.70 14.50 2.41
C THR A 73 46.78 13.80 1.40
N ALA A 74 47.23 13.66 0.15
CA ALA A 74 46.56 12.86 -0.88
C ALA A 74 47.12 11.43 -0.99
N ALA A 75 47.61 10.86 0.13
CA ALA A 75 48.36 9.59 0.11
C ALA A 75 47.87 8.54 1.14
N GLY A 76 46.71 8.72 1.78
CA GLY A 76 46.18 7.77 2.78
C GLY A 76 45.00 6.91 2.32
N TRP A 77 44.39 7.20 1.15
CA TRP A 77 43.09 6.63 0.78
C TRP A 77 43.16 5.32 -0.03
N ARG A 78 44.37 4.80 -0.33
CA ARG A 78 44.53 3.58 -1.16
C ARG A 78 44.72 2.28 -0.37
N GLU A 79 44.82 2.31 0.95
CA GLU A 79 45.04 1.09 1.75
C GLU A 79 43.79 0.51 2.44
N LEU A 80 42.68 1.25 2.47
CA LEU A 80 41.45 0.78 3.14
C LEU A 80 40.57 -0.17 2.29
N VAL A 81 40.97 -0.50 1.06
CA VAL A 81 40.15 -1.27 0.09
C VAL A 81 40.69 -2.69 -0.16
N ARG A 82 41.72 -3.15 0.55
CA ARG A 82 42.31 -4.51 0.34
C ARG A 82 41.86 -5.59 1.34
N GLY A 83 40.98 -5.29 2.29
CA GLY A 83 40.41 -6.32 3.17
C GLY A 83 39.30 -7.07 2.47
N GLN A 84 39.50 -8.36 2.15
CA GLN A 84 38.39 -9.22 1.72
C GLN A 84 37.32 -9.22 2.83
N PRO A 85 36.05 -8.88 2.52
CA PRO A 85 35.00 -8.90 3.53
C PRO A 85 34.83 -10.34 4.03
N SER A 86 34.88 -10.54 5.35
CA SER A 86 34.75 -11.88 5.92
C SER A 86 33.39 -12.49 5.53
N PRO A 87 33.32 -13.78 5.14
CA PRO A 87 32.07 -14.43 4.76
C PRO A 87 31.04 -14.43 5.90
N SER A 88 31.50 -14.29 7.15
CA SER A 88 30.68 -14.15 8.37
C SER A 88 29.92 -12.82 8.44
N LEU A 89 30.50 -11.73 7.92
CA LEU A 89 29.83 -10.41 7.90
C LEU A 89 28.73 -10.37 6.83
N LEU A 90 28.97 -11.02 5.68
CA LEU A 90 28.01 -11.17 4.59
C LEU A 90 26.82 -12.06 4.97
N THR A 91 27.05 -13.14 5.73
CA THR A 91 25.97 -14.01 6.23
C THR A 91 25.16 -13.34 7.33
N MET A 92 25.77 -12.55 8.21
CA MET A 92 25.04 -11.79 9.23
C MET A 92 24.19 -10.65 8.62
N LEU A 93 24.70 -9.96 7.59
CA LEU A 93 23.94 -8.95 6.85
C LEU A 93 22.78 -9.58 6.04
N ALA A 94 23.00 -10.77 5.45
CA ALA A 94 21.97 -11.51 4.73
C ALA A 94 20.88 -12.07 5.66
N ALA A 95 21.22 -12.45 6.90
CA ALA A 95 20.22 -12.93 7.87
C ALA A 95 19.27 -11.82 8.35
N MET A 96 19.72 -10.56 8.36
CA MET A 96 18.89 -9.41 8.77
C MET A 96 17.92 -8.91 7.68
N THR A 97 18.05 -9.34 6.42
CA THR A 97 17.19 -8.88 5.32
C THR A 97 15.97 -9.78 5.08
N LEU A 98 15.86 -10.93 5.76
CA LEU A 98 14.83 -11.95 5.50
C LEU A 98 13.57 -11.85 6.37
N SER A 99 13.52 -10.98 7.40
CA SER A 99 12.40 -10.93 8.37
C SER A 99 11.35 -9.82 8.12
N GLY A 100 11.27 -9.27 6.91
CA GLY A 100 10.51 -8.04 6.62
C GLY A 100 9.09 -8.17 6.05
N CYS A 101 8.40 -9.29 6.27
CA CYS A 101 7.03 -9.49 5.80
C CYS A 101 6.04 -9.39 6.96
N ALA A 102 5.07 -8.48 6.89
CA ALA A 102 3.93 -8.52 7.80
C ALA A 102 3.12 -9.80 7.52
N THR A 103 2.75 -10.52 8.58
CA THR A 103 1.86 -11.68 8.49
C THR A 103 0.47 -11.26 8.93
N ALA A 104 -0.43 -11.12 7.97
CA ALA A 104 -1.82 -10.83 8.26
C ALA A 104 -2.55 -12.05 8.87
N PRO A 105 -3.38 -11.85 9.90
CA PRO A 105 -4.25 -12.89 10.42
C PRO A 105 -5.40 -13.14 9.45
N LEU A 106 -5.78 -14.40 9.23
CA LEU A 106 -6.95 -14.71 8.41
C LEU A 106 -8.23 -14.62 9.26
N VAL A 107 -8.80 -13.42 9.36
CA VAL A 107 -9.96 -13.13 10.22
C VAL A 107 -11.28 -13.33 9.49
N GLN A 108 -12.13 -14.18 10.03
CA GLN A 108 -13.54 -14.32 9.62
C GLN A 108 -14.40 -13.33 10.39
N GLY A 109 -15.27 -12.62 9.68
CA GLY A 109 -16.26 -11.72 10.26
C GLY A 109 -17.64 -12.36 10.30
N THR A 110 -18.64 -11.61 9.85
CA THR A 110 -20.04 -12.05 9.73
C THR A 110 -20.67 -11.59 8.40
N GLY A 111 -19.83 -11.25 7.43
CA GLY A 111 -20.22 -10.67 6.15
C GLY A 111 -20.54 -11.71 5.07
N LEU A 112 -20.18 -12.99 5.27
CA LEU A 112 -20.50 -14.07 4.34
C LEU A 112 -21.83 -14.73 4.69
N SER A 113 -22.61 -15.10 3.68
CA SER A 113 -23.86 -15.86 3.83
C SER A 113 -23.63 -17.28 4.37
N SER A 114 -22.47 -17.88 4.06
CA SER A 114 -21.96 -19.11 4.69
C SER A 114 -20.45 -19.15 4.60
N TYR A 115 -19.81 -19.83 5.56
CA TYR A 115 -18.38 -20.17 5.56
C TYR A 115 -18.14 -21.65 5.21
N ASP A 116 -19.20 -22.41 4.97
CA ASP A 116 -19.12 -23.84 4.68
C ASP A 116 -18.47 -24.09 3.31
N GLY A 117 -17.63 -25.11 3.25
CA GLY A 117 -16.97 -25.50 2.00
C GLY A 117 -15.86 -24.56 1.53
N LEU A 118 -15.51 -23.52 2.32
CA LEU A 118 -14.29 -22.74 2.11
C LEU A 118 -13.05 -23.63 2.32
N GLN A 119 -12.22 -23.75 1.30
CA GLN A 119 -10.99 -24.54 1.33
C GLN A 119 -9.77 -23.64 1.37
N GLN A 120 -8.73 -24.06 2.08
CA GLN A 120 -7.46 -23.34 2.12
C GLN A 120 -6.86 -23.24 0.72
N SER A 121 -6.47 -22.04 0.33
CA SER A 121 -5.78 -21.80 -0.92
C SER A 121 -4.86 -20.59 -0.78
N ASP A 122 -3.62 -20.82 -0.36
CA ASP A 122 -2.69 -19.72 -0.10
C ASP A 122 -1.87 -19.35 -1.34
N GLY A 123 -1.60 -18.05 -1.48
CA GLY A 123 -0.53 -17.55 -2.33
C GLY A 123 0.80 -17.49 -1.58
N LYS A 124 1.86 -17.05 -2.27
CA LYS A 124 3.20 -16.94 -1.66
C LYS A 124 3.25 -15.98 -0.46
N ILE A 125 2.42 -14.95 -0.48
CA ILE A 125 2.37 -13.87 0.53
C ILE A 125 0.94 -13.53 0.96
N THR A 126 -0.04 -14.27 0.44
CA THR A 126 -1.46 -14.06 0.69
C THR A 126 -2.02 -15.32 1.35
N LYS A 127 -2.72 -15.17 2.47
CA LYS A 127 -3.48 -16.27 3.08
C LYS A 127 -4.92 -16.21 2.61
N SER A 128 -5.51 -17.35 2.28
CA SER A 128 -6.94 -17.38 1.94
C SER A 128 -7.63 -18.71 2.19
N ARG A 129 -8.94 -18.61 2.42
CA ARG A 129 -9.89 -19.72 2.30
C ARG A 129 -10.99 -19.32 1.34
N LEU A 130 -11.28 -20.14 0.35
CA LEU A 130 -12.21 -19.79 -0.73
C LEU A 130 -13.10 -20.95 -1.16
N HIS A 131 -14.22 -20.59 -1.77
CA HIS A 131 -15.14 -21.50 -2.44
C HIS A 131 -15.69 -20.81 -3.69
N VAL A 132 -15.89 -21.58 -4.77
CA VAL A 132 -16.50 -21.08 -6.00
C VAL A 132 -17.29 -22.18 -6.71
N LYS A 133 -18.52 -21.84 -7.09
CA LYS A 133 -19.38 -22.65 -7.96
C LYS A 133 -19.10 -22.24 -9.41
N LYS A 134 -18.08 -22.86 -10.00
CA LYS A 134 -17.50 -22.48 -11.29
C LYS A 134 -18.54 -22.28 -12.38
N GLU A 135 -19.48 -23.22 -12.53
CA GLU A 135 -20.50 -23.20 -13.58
C GLU A 135 -21.46 -22.01 -13.41
N GLN A 136 -21.82 -21.71 -12.15
CA GLN A 136 -22.77 -20.62 -11.84
C GLN A 136 -22.14 -19.26 -12.05
N VAL A 137 -20.89 -19.09 -11.62
CA VAL A 137 -20.14 -17.86 -11.86
C VAL A 137 -19.86 -17.69 -13.37
N ALA A 138 -19.53 -18.77 -14.08
CA ALA A 138 -19.29 -18.73 -15.52
C ALA A 138 -20.53 -18.29 -16.33
N ALA A 139 -21.74 -18.67 -15.89
CA ALA A 139 -23.00 -18.30 -16.53
C ALA A 139 -23.41 -16.82 -16.33
N ALA A 140 -22.93 -16.17 -15.26
CA ALA A 140 -23.26 -14.78 -14.96
C ALA A 140 -22.61 -13.79 -15.93
N LYS A 141 -23.36 -12.79 -16.41
CA LYS A 141 -22.88 -11.76 -17.34
C LYS A 141 -22.75 -10.40 -16.67
N THR A 142 -23.68 -10.10 -15.76
CA THR A 142 -23.77 -8.80 -15.09
C THR A 142 -23.38 -8.91 -13.62
N ILE A 143 -22.71 -7.88 -13.11
CA ILE A 143 -22.30 -7.81 -11.71
C ILE A 143 -22.65 -6.46 -11.11
N ASN A 144 -23.12 -6.50 -9.87
CA ASN A 144 -23.30 -5.34 -9.01
C ASN A 144 -22.32 -5.45 -7.83
N ILE A 145 -21.83 -4.32 -7.31
CA ILE A 145 -20.93 -4.26 -6.17
C ILE A 145 -21.63 -3.46 -5.09
N ALA A 146 -21.96 -4.11 -3.98
CA ALA A 146 -22.45 -3.42 -2.79
C ALA A 146 -21.30 -2.65 -2.11
N PRO A 147 -21.59 -1.51 -1.45
CA PRO A 147 -20.56 -0.78 -0.72
C PRO A 147 -19.84 -1.67 0.30
N THR A 148 -18.51 -1.68 0.23
CA THR A 148 -17.67 -2.41 1.19
C THR A 148 -17.88 -1.88 2.61
N LEU A 149 -18.10 -2.80 3.55
CA LEU A 149 -18.21 -2.47 4.97
C LEU A 149 -16.81 -2.41 5.60
N PHE A 150 -16.55 -1.38 6.41
CA PHE A 150 -15.34 -1.29 7.22
C PHE A 150 -15.70 -0.80 8.63
N PRO A 151 -16.01 -1.73 9.55
CA PRO A 151 -16.49 -1.38 10.88
C PRO A 151 -15.34 -0.88 11.77
N PRO A 152 -15.62 -0.02 12.77
CA PRO A 152 -14.56 0.58 13.57
C PRO A 152 -13.68 -0.39 14.34
N ASN A 153 -14.24 -1.52 14.79
CA ASN A 153 -13.53 -2.55 15.53
C ASN A 153 -12.52 -3.33 14.66
N ALA A 154 -12.68 -3.33 13.33
CA ALA A 154 -11.72 -3.98 12.43
C ALA A 154 -10.42 -3.18 12.29
N ALA A 155 -10.42 -1.87 12.60
CA ALA A 155 -9.23 -1.04 12.66
C ALA A 155 -9.44 0.13 13.66
N PRO A 156 -9.26 -0.12 14.96
CA PRO A 156 -9.58 0.87 16.01
C PRO A 156 -8.71 2.12 15.95
N THR A 157 -7.48 2.01 15.41
CA THR A 157 -6.51 3.11 15.32
C THR A 157 -6.70 4.00 14.09
N LEU A 158 -7.49 3.56 13.10
CA LEU A 158 -7.80 4.33 11.90
C LEU A 158 -8.99 5.26 12.12
N SER A 159 -8.91 6.46 11.55
CA SER A 159 -10.02 7.41 11.57
C SER A 159 -11.20 6.92 10.73
N SER A 160 -12.39 7.52 10.92
CA SER A 160 -13.56 7.22 10.07
C SER A 160 -13.32 7.56 8.60
N GLU A 161 -12.59 8.64 8.32
CA GLU A 161 -12.24 9.08 6.97
C GLU A 161 -11.28 8.08 6.30
N GLN A 162 -10.27 7.63 7.04
CA GLN A 162 -9.33 6.61 6.59
C GLN A 162 -10.01 5.28 6.25
N ARG A 163 -10.90 4.82 7.14
CA ARG A 163 -11.69 3.61 6.88
C ARG A 163 -12.59 3.77 5.66
N ALA A 164 -13.25 4.92 5.49
CA ALA A 164 -14.07 5.20 4.31
C ALA A 164 -13.23 5.20 3.02
N LEU A 165 -12.03 5.76 3.06
CA LEU A 165 -11.11 5.79 1.92
C LEU A 165 -10.66 4.38 1.52
N VAL A 166 -10.26 3.54 2.48
CA VAL A 166 -9.88 2.14 2.22
C VAL A 166 -11.06 1.33 1.70
N ALA A 167 -12.25 1.47 2.30
CA ALA A 167 -13.46 0.80 1.82
C ALA A 167 -13.80 1.20 0.37
N ASN A 168 -13.65 2.48 0.03
CA ASN A 168 -13.84 2.95 -1.35
C ASN A 168 -12.75 2.41 -2.30
N ALA A 169 -11.50 2.32 -1.83
CA ALA A 169 -10.41 1.72 -2.60
C ALA A 169 -10.72 0.24 -2.95
N VAL A 170 -11.31 -0.52 -2.02
CA VAL A 170 -11.79 -1.89 -2.26
C VAL A 170 -12.89 -1.89 -3.34
N ASN A 171 -13.92 -1.03 -3.21
CA ASN A 171 -14.99 -0.92 -4.20
C ASN A 171 -14.46 -0.62 -5.61
N ARG A 172 -13.55 0.36 -5.72
CA ARG A 172 -12.93 0.75 -6.99
C ARG A 172 -12.09 -0.37 -7.58
N ALA A 173 -11.29 -1.06 -6.77
CA ALA A 173 -10.46 -2.19 -7.21
C ALA A 173 -11.31 -3.36 -7.72
N LEU A 174 -12.40 -3.70 -7.00
CA LEU A 174 -13.39 -4.69 -7.43
C LEU A 174 -14.03 -4.27 -8.75
N CYS A 175 -14.47 -3.02 -8.87
CA CYS A 175 -15.16 -2.53 -10.06
C CYS A 175 -14.28 -2.61 -11.31
N ILE A 176 -13.05 -2.11 -11.21
CA ILE A 176 -12.08 -2.15 -12.31
C ILE A 176 -11.76 -3.61 -12.67
N SER A 177 -11.45 -4.46 -11.69
CA SER A 177 -10.97 -5.81 -11.95
C SER A 177 -12.05 -6.77 -12.43
N LEU A 178 -13.29 -6.64 -11.95
CA LEU A 178 -14.43 -7.44 -12.41
C LEU A 178 -14.89 -7.02 -13.80
N SER A 179 -14.65 -5.76 -14.20
CA SER A 179 -15.00 -5.25 -15.54
C SER A 179 -14.24 -5.91 -16.69
N ASP A 180 -13.19 -6.67 -16.38
CA ASP A 180 -12.46 -7.50 -17.35
C ASP A 180 -13.39 -8.55 -18.00
N ARG A 181 -14.34 -9.11 -17.24
CA ARG A 181 -15.30 -10.11 -17.74
C ARG A 181 -16.75 -9.68 -17.66
N PHE A 182 -17.15 -9.09 -16.53
CA PHE A 182 -18.54 -8.79 -16.26
C PHE A 182 -18.92 -7.40 -16.75
N GLU A 183 -20.17 -7.27 -17.19
CA GLU A 183 -20.80 -5.96 -17.32
C GLU A 183 -21.12 -5.43 -15.92
N VAL A 184 -20.47 -4.35 -15.51
CA VAL A 184 -20.68 -3.77 -14.18
C VAL A 184 -21.86 -2.83 -14.22
N ILE A 185 -22.92 -3.19 -13.50
CA ILE A 185 -24.16 -2.43 -13.40
C ILE A 185 -24.12 -1.55 -12.15
N ALA A 186 -24.81 -0.41 -12.20
CA ALA A 186 -24.92 0.53 -11.09
C ALA A 186 -25.51 -0.12 -9.81
N ALA A 187 -25.08 0.39 -8.65
CA ALA A 187 -25.57 -0.03 -7.35
C ALA A 187 -27.10 0.01 -7.27
N GLY A 188 -27.69 -0.96 -6.56
CA GLY A 188 -29.15 -1.06 -6.40
C GLY A 188 -29.94 -1.57 -7.62
N ARG A 189 -29.29 -1.79 -8.77
CA ARG A 189 -29.93 -2.44 -9.92
C ARG A 189 -29.72 -3.96 -9.87
N PRO A 190 -30.69 -4.76 -10.35
CA PRO A 190 -30.53 -6.21 -10.38
C PRO A 190 -29.42 -6.60 -11.35
N ALA A 191 -28.56 -7.52 -10.91
CA ALA A 191 -27.49 -8.14 -11.70
C ALA A 191 -27.54 -9.67 -11.50
N ASP A 192 -26.80 -10.42 -12.30
CA ASP A 192 -26.70 -11.88 -12.15
C ASP A 192 -25.98 -12.23 -10.85
N LEU A 193 -24.94 -11.46 -10.52
CA LEU A 193 -24.21 -11.55 -9.25
C LEU A 193 -24.17 -10.19 -8.54
N THR A 194 -24.27 -10.22 -7.22
CA THR A 194 -23.98 -9.06 -6.36
C THR A 194 -22.83 -9.39 -5.43
N VAL A 195 -21.78 -8.57 -5.48
CA VAL A 195 -20.60 -8.69 -4.62
C VAL A 195 -20.85 -7.95 -3.32
N ARG A 196 -20.52 -8.60 -2.20
CA ARG A 196 -20.50 -8.00 -0.86
C ARG A 196 -19.12 -8.22 -0.29
N ALA A 197 -18.51 -7.17 0.26
CA ALA A 197 -17.20 -7.23 0.88
C ALA A 197 -17.22 -6.53 2.23
N ALA A 198 -16.45 -7.06 3.19
CA ALA A 198 -16.26 -6.47 4.50
C ALA A 198 -14.80 -6.59 4.92
N VAL A 199 -14.20 -5.47 5.34
CA VAL A 199 -12.89 -5.47 5.99
C VAL A 199 -13.08 -6.05 7.40
N THR A 200 -12.38 -7.15 7.68
CA THR A 200 -12.48 -7.87 8.95
C THR A 200 -11.36 -7.50 9.91
N HIS A 201 -10.21 -7.07 9.39
CA HIS A 201 -9.07 -6.63 10.19
C HIS A 201 -8.12 -5.75 9.36
N ALA A 202 -7.57 -4.71 9.98
CA ALA A 202 -6.47 -3.91 9.43
C ALA A 202 -5.63 -3.28 10.55
N THR A 203 -4.32 -3.18 10.30
CA THR A 203 -3.37 -2.48 11.19
C THR A 203 -2.87 -1.20 10.54
N GLU A 204 -2.44 -0.26 11.38
CA GLU A 204 -1.85 0.99 10.91
C GLU A 204 -0.45 0.77 10.33
N THR A 205 -0.14 1.51 9.28
CA THR A 205 1.24 1.75 8.85
C THR A 205 1.91 2.75 9.79
N ASP A 206 3.16 2.49 10.19
CA ASP A 206 3.97 3.46 10.93
C ASP A 206 4.41 4.59 9.99
N GLU A 207 3.86 5.78 10.20
CA GLU A 207 4.10 6.95 9.38
C GLU A 207 5.56 7.43 9.45
N ALA A 208 6.24 7.26 10.60
CA ALA A 208 7.63 7.63 10.76
C ALA A 208 8.55 6.68 9.98
N ALA A 209 8.32 5.36 10.10
CA ALA A 209 9.05 4.36 9.32
C ALA A 209 8.78 4.51 7.81
N ALA A 210 7.55 4.81 7.42
CA ALA A 210 7.20 5.11 6.03
C ALA A 210 7.89 6.39 5.54
N GLY A 211 7.94 7.45 6.36
CA GLY A 211 8.63 8.70 6.07
C GLY A 211 10.14 8.52 5.86
N VAL A 212 10.80 7.72 6.72
CA VAL A 212 12.21 7.35 6.53
C VAL A 212 12.41 6.57 5.24
N SER A 213 11.51 5.62 4.95
CA SER A 213 11.56 4.84 3.71
C SER A 213 11.45 5.71 2.47
N VAL A 214 10.55 6.71 2.50
CA VAL A 214 10.40 7.70 1.43
C VAL A 214 11.68 8.51 1.29
N ALA A 215 12.20 9.11 2.37
CA ALA A 215 13.42 9.91 2.35
C ALA A 215 14.63 9.16 1.79
N ALA A 216 14.80 7.89 2.19
CA ALA A 216 15.87 7.04 1.71
C ALA A 216 15.75 6.69 0.21
N SER A 217 14.53 6.68 -0.34
CA SER A 217 14.26 6.24 -1.71
C SER A 217 14.04 7.38 -2.71
N ILE A 218 13.96 8.65 -2.28
CA ILE A 218 13.79 9.82 -3.18
C ILE A 218 14.89 9.86 -4.25
N GLY A 219 16.14 9.52 -3.91
CA GLY A 219 17.26 9.51 -4.86
C GLY A 219 17.23 8.38 -5.89
N THR A 220 16.51 7.28 -5.60
CA THR A 220 16.49 6.07 -6.45
C THR A 220 15.19 5.90 -7.24
N LYS A 221 14.11 6.63 -6.88
CA LYS A 221 12.76 6.54 -7.49
C LYS A 221 12.67 6.99 -8.95
N PHE A 222 13.68 7.72 -9.45
CA PHE A 222 13.71 8.28 -10.81
C PHE A 222 14.86 7.74 -11.67
N VAL A 223 15.61 6.77 -11.16
CA VAL A 223 16.67 6.11 -11.93
C VAL A 223 16.03 4.96 -12.70
N ASP A 224 15.35 5.30 -13.81
CA ASP A 224 14.82 4.33 -14.77
C ASP A 224 16.01 3.70 -15.54
N MET A 225 16.69 2.75 -14.90
CA MET A 225 17.64 1.86 -15.58
C MET A 225 16.86 0.77 -16.33
N GLY A 226 16.16 1.16 -17.40
CA GLY A 226 15.63 0.29 -18.45
C GLY A 226 14.54 -0.71 -18.05
N SER A 227 13.33 -0.52 -18.60
CA SER A 227 12.20 -1.48 -18.84
C SER A 227 11.78 -2.52 -17.78
N VAL A 228 12.50 -2.69 -16.67
CA VAL A 228 12.21 -3.58 -15.56
C VAL A 228 12.05 -2.70 -14.32
N PRO A 229 10.83 -2.55 -13.78
CA PRO A 229 10.63 -1.84 -12.53
C PRO A 229 11.40 -2.58 -11.43
N ILE A 230 12.52 -2.04 -10.98
CA ILE A 230 13.25 -2.59 -9.83
C ILE A 230 12.48 -2.16 -8.58
N PRO A 231 11.89 -3.09 -7.81
CA PRO A 231 11.21 -2.74 -6.57
C PRO A 231 12.22 -2.15 -5.59
N ILE A 232 12.04 -0.88 -5.21
CA ILE A 232 12.88 -0.24 -4.20
C ILE A 232 12.41 -0.69 -2.82
N PRO A 233 13.23 -1.44 -2.07
CA PRO A 233 12.81 -1.96 -0.78
C PRO A 233 12.56 -0.80 0.20
N ARG A 234 11.40 -0.77 0.86
CA ARG A 234 11.13 0.12 1.99
C ARG A 234 11.61 -0.50 3.31
N VAL A 235 11.73 0.31 4.36
CA VAL A 235 12.13 -0.19 5.68
C VAL A 235 11.11 -1.23 6.15
N PRO A 236 11.55 -2.45 6.54
CA PRO A 236 10.67 -3.56 6.90
C PRO A 236 10.09 -3.42 8.34
N ILE A 237 9.72 -2.22 8.75
CA ILE A 237 9.22 -1.92 10.10
C ILE A 237 7.93 -1.13 9.96
N GLY A 238 6.94 -1.44 10.80
CA GLY A 238 5.66 -0.72 10.83
C GLY A 238 4.81 -0.92 9.58
N LEU A 239 4.90 -2.11 8.97
CA LEU A 239 4.10 -2.48 7.81
C LEU A 239 2.69 -2.84 8.29
N GLY A 240 1.68 -2.21 7.67
CA GLY A 240 0.28 -2.51 7.89
C GLY A 240 -0.16 -3.79 7.19
N GLU A 241 -1.35 -4.25 7.57
CA GLU A 241 -1.97 -5.46 7.03
C GLU A 241 -3.45 -5.25 6.77
N LEU A 242 -4.03 -6.11 5.93
CA LEU A 242 -5.44 -6.06 5.56
C LEU A 242 -6.02 -7.46 5.45
N SER A 243 -7.19 -7.64 6.06
CA SER A 243 -8.01 -8.84 5.96
C SER A 243 -9.41 -8.46 5.53
N ILE A 244 -9.92 -9.17 4.52
CA ILE A 244 -11.23 -8.92 3.91
C ILE A 244 -11.91 -10.25 3.70
N GLU A 245 -13.21 -10.27 3.94
CA GLU A 245 -14.08 -11.33 3.42
C GLU A 245 -15.00 -10.76 2.34
N ALA A 246 -15.24 -11.56 1.31
CA ALA A 246 -16.21 -11.20 0.29
C ALA A 246 -16.93 -12.40 -0.29
N GLU A 247 -18.14 -12.16 -0.75
CA GLU A 247 -18.95 -13.12 -1.48
C GLU A 247 -19.57 -12.53 -2.73
N ALA A 248 -19.85 -13.39 -3.70
CA ALA A 248 -20.75 -13.11 -4.81
C ALA A 248 -22.01 -13.96 -4.63
N VAL A 249 -23.15 -13.28 -4.52
CA VAL A 249 -24.47 -13.92 -4.38
C VAL A 249 -25.29 -13.76 -5.66
N ASP A 250 -26.08 -14.78 -6.00
CA ASP A 250 -27.03 -14.69 -7.11
C ASP A 250 -28.28 -13.86 -6.75
N ARG A 251 -29.20 -13.71 -7.72
CA ARG A 251 -30.48 -13.01 -7.51
C ARG A 251 -31.36 -13.61 -6.40
N GLY A 252 -31.18 -14.89 -6.10
CA GLY A 252 -31.86 -15.59 -5.01
C GLY A 252 -31.15 -15.47 -3.66
N GLY A 253 -30.06 -14.70 -3.59
CA GLY A 253 -29.24 -14.55 -2.39
C GLY A 253 -28.37 -15.76 -2.08
N ARG A 254 -28.24 -16.72 -3.02
CA ARG A 254 -27.39 -17.89 -2.81
C ARG A 254 -25.95 -17.54 -3.12
N GLN A 255 -25.06 -17.86 -2.19
CA GLN A 255 -23.62 -17.70 -2.36
C GLN A 255 -23.12 -18.60 -3.51
N GLN A 256 -22.49 -17.96 -4.51
CA GLN A 256 -21.89 -18.61 -5.68
C GLN A 256 -20.36 -18.63 -5.60
N ALA A 257 -19.77 -17.67 -4.90
CA ALA A 257 -18.36 -17.68 -4.55
C ALA A 257 -18.14 -16.92 -3.25
N ALA A 258 -17.10 -17.28 -2.52
CA ALA A 258 -16.66 -16.57 -1.34
C ALA A 258 -15.16 -16.72 -1.12
N ILE A 259 -14.58 -15.70 -0.48
CA ILE A 259 -13.19 -15.70 -0.04
C ILE A 259 -13.10 -15.04 1.34
N VAL A 260 -12.26 -15.61 2.19
CA VAL A 260 -11.63 -14.93 3.32
C VAL A 260 -10.18 -14.75 2.91
N TRP A 261 -9.69 -13.52 2.93
CA TRP A 261 -8.42 -13.11 2.35
C TRP A 261 -7.63 -12.28 3.37
N ALA A 262 -6.33 -12.51 3.47
CA ALA A 262 -5.46 -11.72 4.33
C ALA A 262 -4.07 -11.58 3.72
N ARG A 263 -3.52 -10.36 3.74
CA ARG A 263 -2.16 -10.07 3.27
C ARG A 263 -1.55 -8.93 4.06
N GLY A 264 -0.26 -9.07 4.38
CA GLY A 264 0.54 -7.99 4.94
C GLY A 264 1.29 -7.24 3.85
N ALA A 265 1.57 -5.96 4.08
CA ALA A 265 2.49 -5.24 3.23
C ALA A 265 3.92 -5.81 3.38
N THR A 266 4.73 -5.67 2.34
CA THR A 266 6.09 -6.24 2.30
C THR A 266 7.07 -5.18 1.84
N ALA A 267 8.29 -5.22 2.39
CA ALA A 267 9.34 -4.25 2.05
C ALA A 267 9.57 -4.09 0.53
N PHE A 268 9.40 -5.15 -0.26
CA PHE A 268 9.73 -5.16 -1.68
C PHE A 268 8.55 -4.87 -2.61
N PHE A 269 7.33 -5.28 -2.25
CA PHE A 269 6.18 -5.25 -3.18
C PHE A 269 5.11 -4.22 -2.79
N SER A 270 5.42 -3.30 -1.88
CA SER A 270 4.52 -2.20 -1.48
C SER A 270 5.25 -0.87 -1.48
N SER A 271 4.53 0.21 -1.81
CA SER A 271 5.12 1.56 -1.81
C SER A 271 4.96 2.18 -0.42
N PRO A 272 6.00 2.81 0.15
CA PRO A 272 5.85 3.52 1.42
C PRO A 272 4.97 4.76 1.22
N ARG A 273 3.92 4.91 2.04
CA ARG A 273 3.10 6.12 2.13
C ARG A 273 3.07 6.59 3.57
N VAL A 274 3.24 7.90 3.78
CA VAL A 274 3.21 8.53 5.11
C VAL A 274 1.75 8.68 5.55
N SER A 275 1.07 7.56 5.78
CA SER A 275 -0.29 7.51 6.29
C SER A 275 -0.53 6.19 7.01
N LYS A 276 -1.19 6.26 8.18
CA LYS A 276 -1.67 5.07 8.91
C LYS A 276 -2.50 4.11 8.06
N ALA A 277 -3.24 4.60 7.06
CA ALA A 277 -4.05 3.77 6.18
C ALA A 277 -3.33 3.35 4.89
N GLY A 278 -2.07 3.76 4.70
CA GLY A 278 -1.33 3.63 3.45
C GLY A 278 -1.26 2.19 2.94
N ASP A 279 -0.90 1.24 3.80
CA ASP A 279 -0.79 -0.17 3.39
C ASP A 279 -2.14 -0.82 3.13
N ALA A 280 -3.14 -0.57 3.99
CA ALA A 280 -4.49 -1.05 3.78
C ALA A 280 -5.08 -0.53 2.47
N TYR A 281 -4.79 0.73 2.11
CA TYR A 281 -5.21 1.33 0.84
C TYR A 281 -4.56 0.62 -0.37
N GLU A 282 -3.27 0.30 -0.32
CA GLU A 282 -2.60 -0.42 -1.41
C GLU A 282 -3.05 -1.88 -1.52
N LEU A 283 -3.20 -2.56 -0.38
CA LEU A 283 -3.65 -3.95 -0.30
C LEU A 283 -5.07 -4.15 -0.83
N ALA A 284 -5.93 -3.12 -0.77
CA ALA A 284 -7.26 -3.14 -1.39
C ALA A 284 -7.21 -3.45 -2.90
N GLY A 285 -6.19 -2.94 -3.60
CA GLY A 285 -5.94 -3.25 -5.01
C GLY A 285 -5.63 -4.73 -5.25
N SER A 286 -4.74 -5.30 -4.43
CA SER A 286 -4.37 -6.73 -4.50
C SER A 286 -5.57 -7.64 -4.23
N PHE A 287 -6.36 -7.31 -3.20
CA PHE A 287 -7.59 -8.05 -2.91
C PHE A 287 -8.58 -8.03 -4.10
N GLY A 288 -8.80 -6.85 -4.69
CA GLY A 288 -9.71 -6.71 -5.83
C GLY A 288 -9.29 -7.56 -7.04
N GLU A 289 -7.99 -7.69 -7.29
CA GLU A 289 -7.46 -8.54 -8.36
C GLU A 289 -7.60 -10.03 -8.06
N ASP A 290 -7.31 -10.46 -6.83
CA ASP A 290 -7.43 -11.86 -6.40
C ASP A 290 -8.91 -12.32 -6.45
N PHE A 291 -9.82 -11.51 -5.91
CA PHE A 291 -11.25 -11.83 -5.94
C PHE A 291 -11.84 -11.76 -7.35
N ALA A 292 -11.41 -10.80 -8.17
CA ALA A 292 -11.82 -10.77 -9.56
C ALA A 292 -11.30 -11.96 -10.35
N THR A 293 -10.10 -12.46 -10.06
CA THR A 293 -9.58 -13.68 -10.67
C THR A 293 -10.43 -14.89 -10.28
N LEU A 294 -10.82 -14.98 -9.00
CA LEU A 294 -11.76 -16.00 -8.51
C LEU A 294 -13.06 -16.00 -9.30
N LEU A 295 -13.66 -14.82 -9.52
CA LEU A 295 -14.92 -14.71 -10.27
C LEU A 295 -14.76 -14.81 -11.79
N ASN A 296 -13.70 -14.24 -12.36
CA ASN A 296 -13.53 -14.19 -13.80
C ASN A 296 -13.18 -15.56 -14.38
N LYS A 297 -12.40 -16.35 -13.61
CA LYS A 297 -11.95 -17.69 -14.02
C LYS A 297 -12.77 -18.83 -13.39
N GLY A 298 -13.46 -18.57 -12.28
CA GLY A 298 -14.15 -19.61 -11.51
C GLY A 298 -13.18 -20.57 -10.83
N GLU A 299 -11.95 -20.13 -10.53
CA GLU A 299 -10.84 -20.93 -10.02
C GLU A 299 -10.05 -20.11 -8.99
N SER A 300 -9.27 -20.78 -8.13
CA SER A 300 -8.42 -20.08 -7.18
C SER A 300 -7.43 -19.13 -7.87
N PRO A 301 -7.23 -17.89 -7.36
CA PRO A 301 -6.22 -16.99 -7.88
C PRO A 301 -4.77 -17.42 -7.54
N PHE A 302 -4.60 -18.44 -6.70
CA PHE A 302 -3.29 -18.82 -6.15
C PHE A 302 -2.72 -20.14 -6.69
N GLY A 303 -3.46 -20.86 -7.54
CA GLY A 303 -3.09 -22.21 -8.01
C GLY A 303 -2.34 -22.30 -9.35
N GLY A 304 -2.12 -21.19 -10.06
CA GLY A 304 -1.59 -21.20 -11.42
C GLY A 304 -0.25 -20.47 -11.60
N VAL A 305 0.65 -21.04 -12.41
CA VAL A 305 1.79 -20.33 -13.04
C VAL A 305 1.28 -19.44 -14.19
N GLY A 306 0.35 -18.54 -13.90
CA GLY A 306 -0.21 -17.63 -14.89
C GLY A 306 0.38 -16.24 -14.71
N PHE A 307 1.29 -15.84 -15.59
CA PHE A 307 1.62 -14.42 -15.76
C PHE A 307 0.35 -13.71 -16.27
N SER A 308 -0.44 -13.10 -15.37
CA SER A 308 -1.61 -12.31 -15.75
C SER A 308 -1.14 -10.96 -16.25
N VAL A 309 -1.12 -10.79 -17.58
CA VAL A 309 -0.92 -9.47 -18.19
C VAL A 309 -2.12 -8.60 -17.83
N PRO A 310 -1.92 -7.42 -17.21
CA PRO A 310 -3.03 -6.51 -16.91
C PRO A 310 -3.79 -6.12 -18.17
N SER A 311 -5.12 -6.02 -18.09
CA SER A 311 -5.93 -5.53 -19.21
C SER A 311 -5.61 -4.06 -19.52
N TRP A 312 -5.78 -3.62 -20.77
CA TRP A 312 -5.57 -2.22 -21.14
C TRP A 312 -6.45 -1.26 -20.34
N GLN A 313 -7.64 -1.72 -19.93
CA GLN A 313 -8.53 -0.97 -19.06
C GLN A 313 -7.97 -0.78 -17.65
N LYS A 314 -7.35 -1.81 -17.07
CA LYS A 314 -6.66 -1.68 -15.77
C LYS A 314 -5.53 -0.67 -15.86
N ILE A 315 -4.75 -0.73 -16.95
CA ILE A 315 -3.67 0.23 -17.20
C ILE A 315 -4.22 1.66 -17.30
N SER A 316 -5.27 1.87 -18.10
CA SER A 316 -5.86 3.20 -18.29
C SER A 316 -6.48 3.76 -17.00
N SER A 317 -7.24 2.94 -16.26
CA SER A 317 -7.85 3.37 -15.00
C SER A 317 -6.82 3.64 -13.92
N ASN A 318 -5.71 2.88 -13.86
CA ASN A 318 -4.64 3.12 -12.90
C ASN A 318 -3.92 4.45 -13.14
N VAL A 319 -3.82 4.91 -14.40
CA VAL A 319 -3.30 6.25 -14.73
C VAL A 319 -4.35 7.37 -14.66
N GLY A 320 -5.54 7.08 -14.13
CA GLY A 320 -6.60 8.05 -13.84
C GLY A 320 -7.56 8.33 -15.00
N LEU A 321 -7.52 7.51 -16.06
CA LEU A 321 -8.52 7.58 -17.12
C LEU A 321 -9.84 6.96 -16.66
N ALA A 322 -10.92 7.30 -17.38
CA ALA A 322 -12.25 6.80 -17.08
C ALA A 322 -12.31 5.26 -17.09
N PRO A 323 -13.07 4.66 -16.16
CA PRO A 323 -13.31 3.22 -16.15
C PRO A 323 -14.21 2.80 -17.34
N LYS A 324 -14.15 1.52 -17.71
CA LYS A 324 -14.93 0.94 -18.82
C LYS A 324 -16.44 1.12 -18.67
N TYR A 325 -16.93 1.09 -17.42
CA TYR A 325 -18.36 1.27 -17.11
C TYR A 325 -18.56 2.51 -16.23
N ALA A 326 -19.57 3.31 -16.57
CA ALA A 326 -19.95 4.49 -15.78
C ALA A 326 -20.31 4.15 -14.33
N ALA A 327 -20.78 2.93 -14.06
CA ALA A 327 -21.01 2.45 -12.70
C ALA A 327 -19.77 2.58 -11.81
N CYS A 328 -18.57 2.39 -12.36
CA CYS A 328 -17.32 2.49 -11.62
C CYS A 328 -16.89 3.94 -11.34
N GLU A 329 -17.40 4.93 -12.06
CA GLU A 329 -17.14 6.35 -11.76
C GLU A 329 -17.71 6.75 -10.39
N SER A 330 -18.71 6.02 -9.87
CA SER A 330 -19.27 6.29 -8.54
C SER A 330 -18.24 6.12 -7.42
N TYR A 331 -17.26 5.24 -7.61
CA TYR A 331 -16.17 5.00 -6.66
C TYR A 331 -14.99 5.97 -6.85
N GLY A 332 -15.16 6.99 -7.69
CA GLY A 332 -14.10 7.91 -8.06
C GLY A 332 -13.09 7.29 -9.02
N ARG A 333 -12.20 8.13 -9.53
CA ARG A 333 -11.08 7.68 -10.37
C ARG A 333 -9.87 7.37 -9.50
N SER A 334 -8.97 6.54 -10.00
CA SER A 334 -7.63 6.48 -9.40
C SER A 334 -7.04 7.91 -9.42
N PRO A 335 -6.23 8.30 -8.42
CA PRO A 335 -5.54 9.60 -8.34
C PRO A 335 -4.75 10.08 -9.59
N GLY A 336 -4.70 9.25 -10.62
CA GLY A 336 -4.10 9.54 -11.91
C GLY A 336 -2.59 9.68 -11.86
N VAL A 337 -2.00 10.29 -12.89
CA VAL A 337 -0.55 10.53 -12.92
C VAL A 337 -0.10 11.36 -11.71
N ALA A 338 -0.91 12.33 -11.26
CA ALA A 338 -0.59 13.17 -10.12
C ALA A 338 -0.49 12.39 -8.81
N GLY A 339 -1.43 11.48 -8.53
CA GLY A 339 -1.33 10.63 -7.34
C GLY A 339 -0.51 9.36 -7.52
N LEU A 340 -0.20 8.94 -8.74
CA LEU A 340 0.86 7.96 -9.00
C LEU A 340 2.22 8.57 -8.64
N VAL A 341 2.48 9.81 -9.07
CA VAL A 341 3.66 10.57 -8.65
C VAL A 341 3.60 10.88 -7.16
N GLY A 342 2.45 11.28 -6.63
CA GLY A 342 2.26 11.53 -5.21
C GLY A 342 2.52 10.31 -4.34
N GLY A 343 1.99 9.15 -4.71
CA GLY A 343 2.27 7.87 -4.06
C GLY A 343 3.72 7.44 -4.19
N LYS A 344 4.36 7.69 -5.34
CA LYS A 344 5.83 7.52 -5.47
C LYS A 344 6.58 8.45 -4.51
N LEU A 345 6.13 9.68 -4.33
CA LEU A 345 6.68 10.63 -3.36
C LEU A 345 6.26 10.34 -1.91
N GLY A 346 5.48 9.28 -1.68
CA GLY A 346 5.04 8.85 -0.36
C GLY A 346 3.89 9.66 0.25
N PHE A 347 3.18 10.44 -0.56
CA PHE A 347 2.07 11.23 -0.05
C PHE A 347 0.93 10.36 0.50
N PRO A 348 0.27 10.83 1.57
CA PRO A 348 -0.91 10.19 2.13
C PRO A 348 -1.99 9.94 1.05
N PRO A 349 -2.70 8.80 1.05
CA PRO A 349 -3.82 8.57 0.14
C PRO A 349 -4.94 9.60 0.36
N GLU A 350 -5.14 10.10 1.57
CA GLU A 350 -6.11 11.14 1.92
C GLU A 350 -5.83 12.49 1.21
N TRP A 351 -4.60 12.70 0.73
CA TRP A 351 -4.22 13.90 -0.02
C TRP A 351 -4.29 13.72 -1.52
N THR A 352 -4.28 12.48 -1.99
CA THR A 352 -4.13 12.15 -3.41
C THR A 352 -5.40 11.53 -3.99
N ASP A 353 -6.29 11.00 -3.17
CA ASP A 353 -7.55 10.38 -3.58
C ASP A 353 -8.73 11.15 -2.99
N ASP A 354 -9.61 11.66 -3.86
CA ASP A 354 -10.84 12.35 -3.45
C ASP A 354 -11.94 11.36 -3.01
N GLY A 355 -11.73 10.05 -3.15
CA GLY A 355 -12.68 9.02 -2.73
C GLY A 355 -13.88 8.89 -3.67
N ALA A 356 -15.02 8.44 -3.12
CA ALA A 356 -16.23 8.22 -3.90
C ALA A 356 -16.83 9.54 -4.43
N ASN A 357 -17.32 9.52 -5.66
CA ASN A 357 -17.96 10.69 -6.27
C ASN A 357 -19.32 10.94 -5.62
N SER A 358 -19.41 11.97 -4.76
CA SER A 358 -20.64 12.37 -4.06
C SER A 358 -21.82 12.74 -4.99
N ALA A 359 -21.54 13.00 -6.28
CA ALA A 359 -22.55 13.32 -7.29
C ALA A 359 -23.18 12.07 -7.96
N ALA A 360 -22.56 10.90 -7.84
CA ALA A 360 -23.04 9.64 -8.46
C ALA A 360 -23.90 8.78 -7.51
N THR A 361 -24.07 9.21 -6.26
CA THR A 361 -24.87 8.54 -5.22
C THR A 361 -26.29 9.14 -5.08
N ARG A 362 -26.64 10.11 -5.92
CA ARG A 362 -27.95 10.76 -5.99
C ARG A 362 -28.68 10.37 -7.27
#